data_AF-A0A538JH52-F1
#
_entry.id   AF-A0A538JH52-F1
#
_cell.length_a   1.000
_cell.length_b   1.000
_cell.length_c   1.000
_cell.angle_alpha   90.00
_cell.angle_beta   90.00
_cell.angle_gamma   90.00
#
_symmetry.space_group_name_H-M   'P 1'
#
loop_
_entity.id
_entity.type
_entity.pdbx_description
1 polymer ?
#
loop_
_entity_poly.entity_id
_entity_poly.type
_entity_poly.pdbx_seq_one_letter_code
_entity_poly.pdbx_strand_id
1 'polypeptide(L)'
;MRGVLAAAALACALVLPAAAQASFIVDRNASAASLRISGQTAIVNWTSRGARRSVVLAGAVNSQPPSQSVPQASFHAAYRYGAQAGGSCRPYTGPALLFLVAACDAPDSSHWALQSWQRLQPNYGGHSADSELHASHWTGDLPTIEVWLDWSYDGRFQHVFGRYTYQGQPVHGFRSTGVGSPLDPYGRNLYLDTLDSRYGPGWRRESSFLAHKPTGVFCYGFYLHGGAPGIGSAYRLSAQGPGVTPIVSWSGQALPEYDAAVEQQMNDLQRSFGDRLCRHN
;
A
#
# COMPACT_ATOMS: atom_id res chain seq x y z
N MET A 1 23.59 64.21 6.62
CA MET A 1 22.75 63.15 7.20
C MET A 1 21.61 62.83 6.24
N ARG A 2 21.73 61.76 5.43
CA ARG A 2 20.61 61.10 4.74
C ARG A 2 20.98 59.62 4.63
N GLY A 3 20.41 58.81 5.51
CA GLY A 3 20.63 57.35 5.55
C GLY A 3 19.67 56.64 4.59
N VAL A 4 20.21 55.73 3.79
CA VAL A 4 19.47 54.81 2.94
C VAL A 4 19.29 53.50 3.73
N LEU A 5 18.05 53.11 4.01
CA LEU A 5 17.70 51.82 4.59
C LEU A 5 17.45 50.82 3.44
N ALA A 6 18.30 49.80 3.34
CA ALA A 6 18.09 48.65 2.46
C ALA A 6 17.31 47.57 3.23
N ALA A 7 16.12 47.22 2.75
CA ALA A 7 15.32 46.11 3.27
C ALA A 7 15.75 44.81 2.57
N ALA A 8 16.33 43.87 3.32
CA ALA A 8 16.62 42.53 2.85
C ALA A 8 15.39 41.63 3.04
N ALA A 9 14.80 41.17 1.94
CA ALA A 9 13.72 40.19 1.96
C ALA A 9 14.29 38.77 2.16
N LEU A 10 13.96 38.16 3.29
CA LEU A 10 14.32 36.78 3.61
C LEU A 10 13.34 35.82 2.91
N ALA A 11 13.81 35.12 1.87
CA ALA A 11 13.04 34.06 1.22
C ALA A 11 13.14 32.76 2.03
N CYS A 12 12.12 32.44 2.83
CA CYS A 12 11.99 31.13 3.45
C CYS A 12 11.58 30.09 2.39
N ALA A 13 12.51 29.23 2.00
CA ALA A 13 12.20 28.03 1.23
C ALA A 13 11.41 27.04 2.11
N LEU A 14 10.12 26.86 1.78
CA LEU A 14 9.28 25.82 2.37
C LEU A 14 9.78 24.44 1.92
N VAL A 15 10.55 23.77 2.78
CA VAL A 15 10.86 22.35 2.62
C VAL A 15 9.62 21.56 3.04
N LEU A 16 8.83 21.11 2.06
CA LEU A 16 7.76 20.14 2.33
C LEU A 16 8.40 18.81 2.77
N PRO A 17 7.97 18.21 3.90
CA PRO A 17 8.49 16.91 4.30
C PRO A 17 8.16 15.88 3.22
N ALA A 18 9.19 15.19 2.73
CA ALA A 18 9.00 14.04 1.86
C ALA A 18 8.18 13.00 2.61
N ALA A 19 7.05 12.59 2.04
CA ALA A 19 6.28 11.48 2.58
C ALA A 19 7.21 10.26 2.69
N ALA A 20 7.38 9.73 3.91
CA ALA A 20 8.17 8.54 4.13
C ALA A 20 7.52 7.39 3.34
N GLN A 21 8.20 6.96 2.27
CA GLN A 21 7.76 5.84 1.46
C GLN A 21 8.15 4.52 2.11
N ALA A 22 7.41 3.51 1.72
CA ALA A 22 6.79 2.62 2.65
C ALA A 22 6.38 1.42 1.79
N SER A 23 7.33 0.51 1.53
CA SER A 23 7.59 -0.16 0.23
C SER A 23 8.37 0.73 -0.75
N PHE A 24 9.34 0.13 -1.45
CA PHE A 24 10.29 0.88 -2.27
C PHE A 24 9.76 1.09 -3.70
N ILE A 25 9.44 2.33 -4.03
CA ILE A 25 9.09 2.74 -5.40
C ILE A 25 10.38 2.93 -6.18
N VAL A 26 10.60 2.09 -7.20
CA VAL A 26 11.74 2.16 -8.11
C VAL A 26 11.63 3.39 -9.00
N ASP A 27 10.49 3.55 -9.67
CA ASP A 27 10.19 4.67 -10.56
C ASP A 27 8.67 4.73 -10.85
N ARG A 28 8.22 5.76 -11.56
CA ARG A 28 6.86 5.92 -12.05
C ARG A 28 6.79 5.84 -13.57
N ASN A 29 5.70 5.28 -14.07
CA ASN A 29 5.43 5.06 -15.49
C ASN A 29 6.57 4.31 -16.20
N ALA A 30 7.19 3.38 -15.48
CA ALA A 30 8.23 2.50 -15.99
C ALA A 30 7.64 1.46 -16.94
N SER A 31 8.38 1.12 -18.01
CA SER A 31 8.03 0.08 -18.96
C SER A 31 9.20 -0.86 -19.23
N ALA A 32 8.93 -2.02 -19.82
CA ALA A 32 9.94 -3.05 -20.11
C ALA A 32 10.83 -3.36 -18.89
N ALA A 33 10.20 -3.43 -17.71
CA ALA A 33 10.89 -3.70 -16.47
C ALA A 33 11.32 -5.18 -16.40
N SER A 34 12.48 -5.43 -15.81
CA SER A 34 13.04 -6.76 -15.61
C SER A 34 13.77 -6.83 -14.28
N LEU A 35 13.84 -8.04 -13.73
CA LEU A 35 14.43 -8.35 -12.45
C LEU A 35 15.47 -9.47 -12.62
N ARG A 36 16.67 -9.28 -12.05
CA ARG A 36 17.71 -10.31 -11.97
C ARG A 36 18.39 -10.24 -10.61
N ILE A 37 18.80 -11.39 -10.08
CA ILE A 37 19.41 -11.51 -8.76
C ILE A 37 20.89 -11.85 -8.91
N SER A 38 21.75 -11.08 -8.26
CA SER A 38 23.20 -11.28 -8.22
C SER A 38 23.65 -11.33 -6.76
N GLY A 39 23.90 -12.54 -6.24
CA GLY A 39 24.12 -12.74 -4.82
C GLY A 39 22.90 -12.32 -4.01
N GLN A 40 23.08 -11.41 -3.04
CA GLN A 40 22.01 -10.84 -2.20
C GLN A 40 21.45 -9.52 -2.74
N THR A 41 21.72 -9.20 -4.00
CA THR A 41 21.28 -7.94 -4.63
C THR A 41 20.33 -8.20 -5.78
N ALA A 42 19.40 -7.28 -5.97
CA ALA A 42 18.54 -7.26 -7.15
C ALA A 42 18.98 -6.16 -8.11
N ILE A 43 19.14 -6.53 -9.38
CA ILE A 43 19.32 -5.61 -10.51
C ILE A 43 17.96 -5.45 -11.16
N VAL A 44 17.42 -4.24 -11.10
CA VAL A 44 16.17 -3.87 -11.76
C VAL A 44 16.51 -2.97 -12.94
N ASN A 45 16.11 -3.38 -14.13
CA ASN A 45 16.26 -2.58 -15.35
C ASN A 45 14.87 -2.18 -15.86
N TRP A 46 14.70 -0.96 -16.35
CA TRP A 46 13.46 -0.49 -16.97
C TRP A 46 13.72 0.60 -18.01
N THR A 47 12.66 1.00 -18.70
CA THR A 47 12.63 2.19 -19.55
C THR A 47 11.76 3.26 -18.89
N SER A 48 12.26 4.49 -18.83
CA SER A 48 11.51 5.66 -18.36
C SER A 48 11.81 6.84 -19.28
N ARG A 49 10.75 7.48 -19.79
CA ARG A 49 10.83 8.60 -20.76
C ARG A 49 11.76 8.30 -21.96
N GLY A 50 11.66 7.09 -22.50
CA GLY A 50 12.48 6.64 -23.64
C GLY A 50 13.93 6.26 -23.30
N ALA A 51 14.39 6.46 -22.07
CA ALA A 51 15.75 6.13 -21.65
C ALA A 51 15.78 4.83 -20.83
N ARG A 52 16.81 4.00 -21.06
CA ARG A 52 17.09 2.84 -20.22
C ARG A 52 17.68 3.27 -18.88
N ARG A 53 17.16 2.69 -17.81
CA ARG A 53 17.51 2.98 -16.42
C ARG A 53 17.73 1.68 -15.66
N SER A 54 18.46 1.78 -14.56
CA SER A 54 18.64 0.66 -13.66
C SER A 54 18.84 1.10 -12.21
N VAL A 55 18.55 0.19 -11.29
CA VAL A 55 18.84 0.33 -9.87
C VAL A 55 19.32 -1.03 -9.35
N VAL A 56 20.36 -0.98 -8.53
CA VAL A 56 20.78 -2.14 -7.72
C VAL A 56 20.23 -1.95 -6.31
N LEU A 57 19.47 -2.93 -5.83
CA LEU A 57 18.85 -2.94 -4.51
C LEU A 57 19.54 -3.97 -3.61
N ALA A 58 19.81 -3.60 -2.36
CA ALA A 58 20.48 -4.46 -1.40
C ALA A 58 20.09 -4.12 0.05
N GLY A 59 20.48 -5.00 0.99
CA GLY A 59 20.57 -4.69 2.42
C GLY A 59 19.27 -4.66 3.21
N ALA A 60 18.15 -5.08 2.63
CA ALA A 60 16.89 -5.22 3.35
C ALA A 60 16.12 -6.46 2.90
N VAL A 61 15.48 -7.12 3.85
CA VAL A 61 14.56 -8.25 3.67
C VAL A 61 13.44 -8.12 4.70
N ASN A 62 12.22 -8.51 4.34
CA ASN A 62 11.05 -8.49 5.22
C ASN A 62 10.73 -7.10 5.79
N SER A 63 10.26 -7.06 7.04
CA SER A 63 9.96 -5.86 7.80
C SER A 63 10.29 -6.06 9.27
N GLN A 64 10.43 -4.96 9.98
CA GLN A 64 10.49 -4.90 11.43
C GLN A 64 9.08 -4.69 12.00
N PRO A 65 8.76 -5.27 13.17
CA PRO A 65 7.52 -4.97 13.90
C PRO A 65 7.37 -3.46 14.18
N PRO A 66 6.13 -2.93 14.32
CA PRO A 66 5.91 -1.53 14.62
C PRO A 66 6.71 -1.04 15.83
N SER A 67 7.54 -0.02 15.62
CA SER A 67 8.35 0.58 16.68
C SER A 67 8.55 2.08 16.43
N GLN A 68 8.52 2.87 17.50
CA GLN A 68 8.84 4.31 17.43
C GLN A 68 10.35 4.57 17.54
N SER A 69 11.14 3.58 17.95
CA SER A 69 12.58 3.72 18.22
C SER A 69 13.47 2.97 17.24
N VAL A 70 12.93 1.98 16.52
CA VAL A 70 13.66 1.18 15.55
C VAL A 70 13.33 1.67 14.14
N PRO A 71 14.32 1.91 13.27
CA PRO A 71 14.06 2.17 11.86
C PRO A 71 13.46 0.94 11.17
N GLN A 72 12.49 1.17 10.28
CA GLN A 72 11.93 0.12 9.45
C GLN A 72 12.96 -0.35 8.38
N ALA A 73 12.86 -1.60 7.95
CA ALA A 73 13.68 -2.15 6.88
C ALA A 73 13.50 -1.36 5.57
N SER A 74 14.62 -0.98 4.93
CA SER A 74 14.65 -0.18 3.70
C SER A 74 15.83 -0.56 2.83
N PHE A 75 15.64 -0.64 1.51
CA PHE A 75 16.74 -0.94 0.60
C PHE A 75 17.79 0.18 0.57
N HIS A 76 19.04 -0.22 0.42
CA HIS A 76 20.05 0.61 -0.20
C HIS A 76 19.85 0.56 -1.71
N ALA A 77 19.62 1.72 -2.33
CA ALA A 77 19.32 1.83 -3.75
C ALA A 77 20.42 2.60 -4.49
N ALA A 78 21.05 1.93 -5.46
CA ALA A 78 22.10 2.51 -6.29
C ALA A 78 21.60 2.69 -7.72
N TYR A 79 21.05 3.87 -8.04
CA TYR A 79 20.58 4.20 -9.38
C TYR A 79 21.73 4.36 -10.37
N ARG A 80 21.52 3.92 -11.61
CA ARG A 80 22.48 3.96 -12.71
C ARG A 80 21.78 4.30 -14.03
N TYR A 81 22.55 4.86 -14.97
CA TYR A 81 22.12 5.08 -16.34
C TYR A 81 22.39 3.84 -17.19
N GLY A 82 21.47 3.53 -18.12
CA GLY A 82 21.57 2.35 -18.96
C GLY A 82 21.15 1.06 -18.26
N ALA A 83 21.11 -0.03 -19.02
CA ALA A 83 20.83 -1.36 -18.49
C ALA A 83 22.09 -1.96 -17.86
N GLN A 84 21.92 -2.66 -16.75
CA GLN A 84 22.97 -3.44 -16.10
C GLN A 84 22.79 -4.91 -16.45
N ALA A 85 23.92 -5.56 -16.74
CA ALA A 85 23.99 -6.99 -16.98
C ALA A 85 24.32 -7.74 -15.68
N GLY A 86 24.28 -9.07 -15.74
CA GLY A 86 24.57 -9.95 -14.61
C GLY A 86 23.33 -10.40 -13.85
N GLY A 87 23.58 -11.34 -12.94
CA GLY A 87 22.55 -12.03 -12.18
C GLY A 87 21.72 -13.01 -12.99
N SER A 88 20.88 -13.75 -12.29
CA SER A 88 19.92 -14.72 -12.84
C SER A 88 18.58 -14.55 -12.17
N CYS A 89 17.52 -14.99 -12.82
CA CYS A 89 16.19 -15.07 -12.22
C CYS A 89 15.79 -16.54 -12.20
N ARG A 90 15.78 -17.16 -11.02
CA ARG A 90 15.20 -18.49 -10.88
C ARG A 90 13.67 -18.35 -10.87
N PRO A 91 12.92 -19.31 -11.45
CA PRO A 91 11.47 -19.28 -11.42
C PRO A 91 10.97 -19.05 -9.99
N TYR A 92 10.07 -18.08 -9.83
CA TYR A 92 9.45 -17.79 -8.56
C TYR A 92 8.47 -18.90 -8.16
N THR A 93 8.60 -19.41 -6.93
CA THR A 93 7.78 -20.51 -6.42
C THR A 93 6.85 -20.12 -5.28
N GLY A 94 6.87 -18.85 -4.85
CA GLY A 94 6.04 -18.36 -3.76
C GLY A 94 4.56 -18.14 -4.14
N PRO A 95 3.75 -17.60 -3.21
CA PRO A 95 2.34 -17.34 -3.42
C PRO A 95 2.06 -16.36 -4.58
N ALA A 96 0.86 -16.42 -5.16
CA ALA A 96 0.47 -15.50 -6.22
C ALA A 96 0.54 -14.03 -5.76
N LEU A 97 1.09 -13.18 -6.61
CA LEU A 97 1.23 -11.75 -6.35
C LEU A 97 0.32 -10.96 -7.29
N LEU A 98 -0.48 -10.05 -6.74
CA LEU A 98 -1.24 -9.10 -7.53
C LEU A 98 -0.28 -8.09 -8.18
N PHE A 99 -0.65 -7.53 -9.33
CA PHE A 99 0.15 -6.50 -10.02
C PHE A 99 1.55 -6.95 -10.46
N LEU A 100 1.80 -8.27 -10.52
CA LEU A 100 3.11 -8.85 -10.81
C LEU A 100 3.63 -8.40 -12.18
N VAL A 101 4.87 -7.94 -12.18
CA VAL A 101 5.65 -7.65 -13.40
C VAL A 101 6.71 -8.73 -13.61
N ALA A 102 7.47 -9.03 -12.55
CA ALA A 102 8.48 -10.07 -12.53
C ALA A 102 8.71 -10.53 -11.09
N ALA A 103 9.04 -11.80 -10.88
CA ALA A 103 9.49 -12.30 -9.59
C ALA A 103 10.56 -13.36 -9.80
N CYS A 104 11.49 -13.45 -8.84
CA CYS A 104 12.59 -14.39 -8.87
C CYS A 104 12.81 -14.99 -7.48
N ASP A 105 13.12 -16.29 -7.44
CA ASP A 105 13.72 -16.90 -6.27
C ASP A 105 15.22 -16.63 -6.26
N ALA A 106 15.75 -16.22 -5.12
CA ALA A 106 17.16 -16.03 -4.90
C ALA A 106 17.83 -17.34 -4.45
N PRO A 107 19.17 -17.48 -4.59
CA PRO A 107 19.87 -18.68 -4.17
C PRO A 107 19.79 -19.02 -2.68
N ASP A 108 19.51 -18.03 -1.83
CA ASP A 108 19.32 -18.14 -0.37
C ASP A 108 17.86 -18.43 0.01
N SER A 109 17.03 -18.84 -0.96
CA SER A 109 15.61 -19.15 -0.78
C SER A 109 14.72 -17.95 -0.43
N SER A 110 15.23 -16.71 -0.52
CA SER A 110 14.39 -15.52 -0.47
C SER A 110 13.71 -15.27 -1.82
N HIS A 111 12.71 -14.40 -1.81
CA HIS A 111 11.95 -14.01 -2.99
C HIS A 111 12.12 -12.52 -3.25
N TRP A 112 12.24 -12.18 -4.53
CA TRP A 112 12.19 -10.80 -5.01
C TRP A 112 11.05 -10.63 -5.99
N ALA A 113 10.35 -9.50 -5.94
CA ALA A 113 9.31 -9.20 -6.91
C ALA A 113 9.25 -7.73 -7.28
N LEU A 114 8.84 -7.50 -8.53
CA LEU A 114 8.42 -6.23 -9.07
C LEU A 114 6.91 -6.24 -9.27
N GLN A 115 6.25 -5.21 -8.76
CA GLN A 115 4.80 -5.01 -8.90
C GLN A 115 4.52 -3.62 -9.47
N SER A 116 3.57 -3.51 -10.41
CA SER A 116 3.22 -2.24 -11.04
C SER A 116 1.80 -1.82 -10.65
N TRP A 117 1.67 -0.77 -9.86
CA TRP A 117 0.41 -0.41 -9.23
C TRP A 117 0.08 1.08 -9.35
N GLN A 118 -1.17 1.39 -9.69
CA GLN A 118 -1.72 2.75 -9.65
C GLN A 118 -2.32 3.05 -8.28
N ARG A 119 -1.44 3.30 -7.32
CA ARG A 119 -1.84 3.48 -5.93
C ARG A 119 -2.64 4.77 -5.69
N LEU A 120 -2.22 5.88 -6.30
CA LEU A 120 -2.74 7.24 -6.02
C LEU A 120 -3.95 7.65 -6.88
N GLN A 121 -4.81 6.70 -7.23
CA GLN A 121 -6.09 7.03 -7.86
C GLN A 121 -6.94 7.89 -6.90
N PRO A 122 -7.59 8.97 -7.37
CA PRO A 122 -8.47 9.78 -6.53
C PRO A 122 -9.56 8.93 -5.88
N ASN A 123 -9.89 9.23 -4.62
CA ASN A 123 -11.04 8.60 -3.94
C ASN A 123 -12.35 8.94 -4.68
N TYR A 124 -13.37 8.10 -4.48
CA TYR A 124 -14.73 8.28 -5.00
C TYR A 124 -14.85 8.25 -6.54
N GLY A 125 -14.29 7.21 -7.16
CA GLY A 125 -14.46 6.88 -8.58
C GLY A 125 -13.25 7.17 -9.46
N GLY A 126 -12.14 7.64 -8.88
CA GLY A 126 -10.87 7.76 -9.58
C GLY A 126 -10.41 6.40 -10.12
N HIS A 127 -9.81 6.42 -11.31
CA HIS A 127 -9.41 5.22 -12.04
C HIS A 127 -8.10 5.38 -12.81
N SER A 128 -7.45 6.53 -12.64
CA SER A 128 -6.16 6.83 -13.26
C SER A 128 -5.24 7.46 -12.23
N ALA A 129 -3.99 7.02 -12.26
CA ALA A 129 -2.86 7.61 -11.57
C ALA A 129 -1.59 7.16 -12.30
N ASP A 130 -0.46 7.76 -11.93
CA ASP A 130 0.84 7.23 -12.33
C ASP A 130 0.96 5.77 -11.90
N SER A 131 1.51 4.93 -12.79
CA SER A 131 1.85 3.55 -12.45
C SER A 131 3.16 3.55 -11.68
N GLU A 132 3.15 3.09 -10.43
CA GLU A 132 4.34 2.98 -9.60
C GLU A 132 4.95 1.57 -9.77
N LEU A 133 6.24 1.48 -10.10
CA LEU A 133 6.97 0.22 -10.10
C LEU A 133 7.57 0.01 -8.71
N HIS A 134 7.06 -0.95 -7.96
CA HIS A 134 7.52 -1.30 -6.62
C HIS A 134 8.48 -2.49 -6.66
N ALA A 135 9.47 -2.50 -5.77
CA ALA A 135 10.32 -3.65 -5.52
C ALA A 135 10.12 -4.18 -4.09
N SER A 136 10.23 -5.50 -3.95
CA SER A 136 10.10 -6.22 -2.68
C SER A 136 11.13 -7.34 -2.55
N HIS A 137 11.50 -7.66 -1.31
CA HIS A 137 12.40 -8.75 -0.94
C HIS A 137 11.96 -9.35 0.39
N TRP A 138 11.62 -10.64 0.40
CA TRP A 138 11.09 -11.29 1.60
C TRP A 138 11.46 -12.77 1.64
N THR A 139 11.23 -13.36 2.81
CA THR A 139 11.30 -14.80 3.07
C THR A 139 10.02 -15.23 3.79
N GLY A 140 9.55 -16.44 3.53
CA GLY A 140 8.35 -16.98 4.19
C GLY A 140 7.07 -16.31 3.72
N ASP A 141 6.09 -16.22 4.62
CA ASP A 141 4.73 -15.81 4.28
C ASP A 141 4.60 -14.34 3.91
N LEU A 142 3.55 -14.03 3.15
CA LEU A 142 3.20 -12.66 2.80
C LEU A 142 2.45 -11.95 3.96
N PRO A 143 2.50 -10.61 4.00
CA PRO A 143 1.54 -9.84 4.80
C PRO A 143 0.10 -10.23 4.46
N THR A 144 -0.76 -10.27 5.47
CA THR A 144 -2.14 -10.74 5.31
C THR A 144 -3.11 -9.61 5.61
N ILE A 145 -4.01 -9.36 4.66
CA ILE A 145 -5.19 -8.54 4.87
C ILE A 145 -6.36 -9.51 5.04
N GLU A 146 -6.86 -9.62 6.27
CA GLU A 146 -8.11 -10.33 6.55
C GLU A 146 -9.24 -9.31 6.46
N VAL A 147 -10.29 -9.63 5.70
CA VAL A 147 -11.41 -8.73 5.44
C VAL A 147 -12.72 -9.44 5.70
N TRP A 148 -13.61 -8.75 6.39
CA TRP A 148 -15.00 -9.12 6.59
C TRP A 148 -15.89 -7.98 6.11
N LEU A 149 -17.09 -8.35 5.70
CA LEU A 149 -18.10 -7.44 5.23
C LEU A 149 -19.28 -7.50 6.19
N ASP A 150 -19.89 -6.34 6.44
CA ASP A 150 -20.99 -6.16 7.38
C ASP A 150 -21.91 -5.01 6.94
N TRP A 151 -22.96 -4.75 7.69
CA TRP A 151 -23.72 -3.52 7.63
C TRP A 151 -23.46 -2.65 8.87
N SER A 152 -23.84 -1.39 8.76
CA SER A 152 -23.85 -0.44 9.86
C SER A 152 -25.12 0.39 9.81
N TYR A 153 -25.49 0.91 10.98
CA TYR A 153 -26.74 1.58 11.32
C TYR A 153 -27.96 0.76 10.91
N ASP A 154 -28.07 -0.47 11.45
CA ASP A 154 -29.16 -1.41 11.24
C ASP A 154 -29.44 -1.68 9.74
N GLY A 155 -28.39 -2.10 9.01
CA GLY A 155 -28.52 -2.39 7.58
C GLY A 155 -28.41 -1.18 6.64
N ARG A 156 -28.34 0.05 7.16
CA ARG A 156 -28.42 1.27 6.33
C ARG A 156 -27.22 1.47 5.41
N PHE A 157 -26.03 1.08 5.82
CA PHE A 157 -24.81 1.23 5.02
C PHE A 157 -24.01 -0.06 5.02
N GLN A 158 -23.44 -0.42 3.86
CA GLN A 158 -22.43 -1.48 3.83
C GLN A 158 -21.19 -1.02 4.60
N HIS A 159 -20.49 -1.98 5.15
CA HIS A 159 -19.33 -1.81 6.00
C HIS A 159 -18.28 -2.86 5.67
N VAL A 160 -17.02 -2.45 5.62
CA VAL A 160 -15.87 -3.33 5.43
C VAL A 160 -14.97 -3.15 6.64
N PHE A 161 -14.53 -4.23 7.25
CA PHE A 161 -13.57 -4.17 8.34
C PHE A 161 -12.60 -5.34 8.29
N GLY A 162 -11.54 -5.25 9.08
CA GLY A 162 -10.61 -6.35 9.17
C GLY A 162 -9.29 -5.99 9.83
N ARG A 163 -8.27 -6.79 9.54
CA ARG A 163 -6.93 -6.66 10.13
C ARG A 163 -5.87 -6.74 9.06
N TYR A 164 -4.85 -5.90 9.19
CA TYR A 164 -3.63 -6.00 8.41
C TYR A 164 -2.48 -6.45 9.30
N THR A 165 -1.93 -7.63 9.02
CA THR A 165 -0.89 -8.24 9.84
C THR A 165 0.28 -8.74 9.01
N TYR A 166 1.43 -8.90 9.66
CA TYR A 166 2.57 -9.59 9.11
C TYR A 166 3.29 -10.36 10.23
N GLN A 167 3.50 -11.66 10.04
CA GLN A 167 4.10 -12.55 11.05
C GLN A 167 3.38 -12.47 12.41
N GLY A 168 2.04 -12.40 12.37
CA GLY A 168 1.19 -12.28 13.57
C GLY A 168 1.23 -10.91 14.25
N GLN A 169 2.01 -9.94 13.74
CA GLN A 169 2.07 -8.58 14.28
C GLN A 169 1.16 -7.64 13.49
N PRO A 170 0.52 -6.67 14.15
CA PRO A 170 -0.29 -5.67 13.48
C PRO A 170 0.57 -4.75 12.62
N VAL A 171 0.09 -4.38 11.43
CA VAL A 171 0.75 -3.39 10.57
C VAL A 171 0.08 -2.03 10.78
N HIS A 172 0.79 -1.10 11.40
CA HIS A 172 0.31 0.27 11.61
C HIS A 172 1.45 1.28 11.69
N GLY A 173 1.14 2.56 11.45
CA GLY A 173 2.05 3.68 11.66
C GLY A 173 1.87 4.36 13.01
N PHE A 174 2.56 5.47 13.20
CA PHE A 174 2.52 6.28 14.41
C PHE A 174 2.06 7.72 14.16
N ARG A 175 2.28 8.23 12.94
CA ARG A 175 1.99 9.60 12.53
C ARG A 175 1.37 9.64 11.13
N SER A 176 0.39 10.53 10.96
CA SER A 176 -0.23 10.82 9.68
C SER A 176 -0.58 12.30 9.55
N THR A 177 -0.83 12.75 8.32
CA THR A 177 -1.47 14.05 8.07
C THR A 177 -2.93 14.02 8.54
N GLY A 178 -3.57 15.20 8.59
CA GLY A 178 -5.00 15.32 8.89
C GLY A 178 -5.92 14.65 7.85
N VAL A 179 -5.40 14.34 6.66
CA VAL A 179 -6.11 13.61 5.59
C VAL A 179 -5.69 12.14 5.48
N GLY A 180 -4.95 11.62 6.47
CA GLY A 180 -4.63 10.19 6.56
C GLY A 180 -3.44 9.71 5.72
N SER A 181 -2.55 10.60 5.27
CA SER A 181 -1.28 10.20 4.64
C SER A 181 -0.24 9.83 5.71
N PRO A 182 0.42 8.66 5.63
CA PRO A 182 1.52 8.31 6.53
C PRO A 182 2.65 9.34 6.54
N LEU A 183 3.21 9.61 7.71
CA LEU A 183 4.37 10.50 7.91
C LEU A 183 5.57 9.78 8.53
N ASP A 184 5.52 8.45 8.56
CA ASP A 184 6.53 7.59 9.15
C ASP A 184 6.71 6.33 8.27
N PRO A 185 7.85 5.62 8.41
CA PRO A 185 8.16 4.49 7.54
C PRO A 185 7.40 3.22 7.90
N TYR A 186 6.51 3.21 8.90
CA TYR A 186 5.67 2.07 9.29
C TYR A 186 4.23 2.17 8.74
N GLY A 187 3.66 3.37 8.72
CA GLY A 187 2.28 3.58 8.26
C GLY A 187 2.08 3.28 6.78
N ARG A 188 0.96 2.63 6.44
CA ARG A 188 0.54 2.30 5.07
C ARG A 188 -0.95 2.58 4.92
N ASN A 189 -1.36 3.15 3.79
CA ASN A 189 -2.77 3.15 3.42
C ASN A 189 -3.17 1.78 2.87
N LEU A 190 -4.38 1.37 3.23
CA LEU A 190 -5.16 0.39 2.51
C LEU A 190 -6.00 1.15 1.47
N TYR A 191 -6.19 0.53 0.32
CA TYR A 191 -6.89 1.10 -0.83
C TYR A 191 -8.06 0.19 -1.16
N LEU A 192 -9.27 0.72 -0.99
CA LEU A 192 -10.50 0.02 -1.26
C LEU A 192 -10.97 0.37 -2.67
N ASP A 193 -11.03 -0.64 -3.52
CA ASP A 193 -11.60 -0.54 -4.85
C ASP A 193 -12.90 -1.35 -4.91
N THR A 194 -13.83 -0.88 -5.74
CA THR A 194 -15.15 -1.46 -5.98
C THR A 194 -15.30 -1.80 -7.45
N LEU A 195 -15.88 -2.96 -7.75
CA LEU A 195 -16.10 -3.45 -9.12
C LEU A 195 -17.51 -3.10 -9.60
N ASP A 196 -17.61 -2.54 -10.81
CA ASP A 196 -18.88 -2.29 -11.50
C ASP A 196 -19.92 -1.56 -10.64
N SER A 197 -19.46 -0.50 -9.97
CA SER A 197 -20.28 0.34 -9.11
C SER A 197 -20.86 1.53 -9.88
N ARG A 198 -21.54 2.43 -9.16
CA ARG A 198 -21.99 3.72 -9.71
C ARG A 198 -20.88 4.60 -10.29
N TYR A 199 -19.61 4.31 -9.97
CA TYR A 199 -18.47 5.01 -10.55
C TYR A 199 -18.16 4.58 -11.99
N GLY A 200 -18.86 3.55 -12.49
CA GLY A 200 -18.72 3.02 -13.84
C GLY A 200 -18.13 1.60 -13.84
N PRO A 201 -18.00 1.00 -15.04
CA PRO A 201 -17.52 -0.36 -15.19
C PRO A 201 -16.04 -0.51 -14.78
N GLY A 202 -15.69 -1.72 -14.38
CA GLY A 202 -14.37 -2.12 -13.91
C GLY A 202 -14.10 -1.73 -12.46
N TRP A 203 -12.86 -1.96 -12.03
CA TRP A 203 -12.39 -1.55 -10.71
C TRP A 203 -12.24 -0.04 -10.61
N ARG A 204 -12.85 0.57 -9.60
CA ARG A 204 -12.81 2.01 -9.30
C ARG A 204 -12.43 2.23 -7.84
N ARG A 205 -11.64 3.26 -7.56
CA ARG A 205 -11.27 3.61 -6.19
C ARG A 205 -12.49 4.11 -5.42
N GLU A 206 -12.86 3.42 -4.34
CA GLU A 206 -13.80 3.96 -3.35
C GLU A 206 -13.06 4.91 -2.43
N SER A 207 -12.07 4.42 -1.70
CA SER A 207 -11.38 5.22 -0.69
C SER A 207 -10.00 4.67 -0.35
N SER A 208 -9.28 5.41 0.49
CA SER A 208 -8.02 5.01 1.09
C SER A 208 -7.96 5.46 2.54
N PHE A 209 -7.45 4.58 3.41
CA PHE A 209 -7.46 4.79 4.86
C PHE A 209 -6.31 4.03 5.52
N LEU A 210 -6.03 4.31 6.79
CA LEU A 210 -4.95 3.67 7.54
C LEU A 210 -5.50 2.50 8.36
N ALA A 211 -4.67 1.48 8.58
CA ALA A 211 -4.86 0.59 9.71
C ALA A 211 -4.59 1.34 11.02
N HIS A 212 -5.42 1.07 12.01
CA HIS A 212 -5.42 1.69 13.32
C HIS A 212 -4.26 1.18 14.16
N LYS A 213 -3.66 2.10 14.93
CA LYS A 213 -2.69 1.75 15.95
C LYS A 213 -3.41 1.51 17.29
N PRO A 214 -2.99 0.52 18.09
CA PRO A 214 -1.90 -0.43 17.85
C PRO A 214 -2.35 -1.75 17.19
N THR A 215 -3.63 -1.88 16.82
CA THR A 215 -4.29 -3.15 16.54
C THR A 215 -4.07 -3.67 15.11
N GLY A 216 -3.68 -2.81 14.18
CA GLY A 216 -3.66 -3.12 12.74
C GLY A 216 -5.07 -3.29 12.15
N VAL A 217 -6.12 -3.00 12.91
CA VAL A 217 -7.51 -3.09 12.49
C VAL A 217 -7.84 -1.94 11.56
N PHE A 218 -8.70 -2.16 10.58
CA PHE A 218 -9.27 -1.09 9.77
C PHE A 218 -10.78 -1.30 9.63
N CYS A 219 -11.47 -0.23 9.30
CA CYS A 219 -12.89 -0.24 8.99
C CYS A 219 -13.24 0.92 8.06
N TYR A 220 -14.24 0.71 7.23
CA TYR A 220 -14.78 1.67 6.29
C TYR A 220 -16.28 1.44 6.12
N GLY A 221 -17.06 2.47 6.40
CA GLY A 221 -18.48 2.47 6.07
C GLY A 221 -18.71 3.22 4.77
N PHE A 222 -19.54 2.64 3.91
CA PHE A 222 -19.97 3.27 2.66
C PHE A 222 -21.02 4.33 2.94
N TYR A 223 -20.60 5.44 3.57
CA TYR A 223 -21.44 6.57 3.92
C TYR A 223 -21.54 7.59 2.78
N LEU A 224 -22.45 8.55 2.90
CA LEU A 224 -22.55 9.67 1.98
C LEU A 224 -21.39 10.66 2.22
N HIS A 225 -20.41 10.65 1.32
CA HIS A 225 -19.25 11.57 1.35
C HIS A 225 -19.31 12.55 0.18
N GLY A 226 -20.15 13.59 0.29
CA GLY A 226 -20.37 14.56 -0.81
C GLY A 226 -21.06 13.97 -2.05
N GLY A 227 -21.44 12.69 -2.01
CA GLY A 227 -22.13 11.92 -3.03
C GLY A 227 -22.40 10.49 -2.53
N ALA A 228 -23.13 9.69 -3.31
CA ALA A 228 -23.40 8.31 -2.92
C ALA A 228 -22.13 7.43 -3.02
N PRO A 229 -21.98 6.44 -2.14
CA PRO A 229 -20.84 5.52 -2.16
C PRO A 229 -20.82 4.61 -3.39
N GLY A 230 -19.64 4.10 -3.73
CA GLY A 230 -19.43 3.12 -4.79
C GLY A 230 -19.77 1.69 -4.38
N ILE A 231 -21.01 1.40 -4.00
CA ILE A 231 -21.44 0.00 -3.82
C ILE A 231 -21.37 -0.71 -5.18
N GLY A 232 -20.62 -1.81 -5.24
CA GLY A 232 -20.35 -2.57 -6.46
C GLY A 232 -20.70 -4.05 -6.32
N SER A 233 -20.36 -4.86 -7.32
CA SER A 233 -20.55 -6.31 -7.30
C SER A 233 -19.48 -7.06 -6.50
N ALA A 234 -18.30 -6.45 -6.35
CA ALA A 234 -17.18 -7.01 -5.59
C ALA A 234 -16.29 -5.90 -5.03
N TYR A 235 -15.51 -6.24 -4.00
CA TYR A 235 -14.54 -5.37 -3.36
C TYR A 235 -13.14 -5.94 -3.47
N ARG A 236 -12.16 -5.04 -3.57
CA ARG A 236 -10.73 -5.35 -3.48
C ARG A 236 -10.09 -4.40 -2.50
N LEU A 237 -9.36 -4.96 -1.53
CA LEU A 237 -8.53 -4.18 -0.63
C LEU A 237 -7.07 -4.50 -0.93
N SER A 238 -6.28 -3.49 -1.29
CA SER A 238 -4.85 -3.63 -1.56
C SER A 238 -4.03 -2.72 -0.64
N ALA A 239 -2.84 -3.18 -0.23
CA ALA A 239 -1.95 -2.39 0.61
C ALA A 239 -0.48 -2.64 0.24
N GLN A 240 0.34 -1.60 0.41
CA GLN A 240 1.79 -1.76 0.40
C GLN A 240 2.21 -2.64 1.60
N GLY A 241 3.13 -3.57 1.36
CA GLY A 241 3.76 -4.35 2.42
C GLY A 241 4.45 -3.49 3.50
N PRO A 242 4.50 -3.92 4.77
CA PRO A 242 5.43 -3.33 5.74
C PRO A 242 6.89 -3.55 5.30
N GLY A 243 7.79 -2.63 5.66
CA GLY A 243 9.20 -2.70 5.27
C GLY A 243 9.40 -2.81 3.76
N VAL A 244 10.06 -3.88 3.32
CA VAL A 244 10.31 -4.22 1.92
C VAL A 244 9.53 -5.46 1.45
N THR A 245 8.44 -5.81 2.12
CA THR A 245 7.56 -6.92 1.71
C THR A 245 6.65 -6.53 0.53
N PRO A 246 6.09 -7.51 -0.21
CA PRO A 246 5.26 -7.25 -1.39
C PRO A 246 3.98 -6.44 -1.11
N ILE A 247 3.43 -5.84 -2.15
CA ILE A 247 2.04 -5.40 -2.17
C ILE A 247 1.15 -6.64 -2.09
N VAL A 248 0.16 -6.59 -1.20
CA VAL A 248 -0.79 -7.68 -0.98
C VAL A 248 -2.22 -7.21 -1.22
N SER A 249 -3.11 -8.15 -1.45
CA SER A 249 -4.51 -7.84 -1.72
C SER A 249 -5.44 -8.93 -1.21
N TRP A 250 -6.63 -8.52 -0.87
CA TRP A 250 -7.81 -9.36 -0.73
C TRP A 250 -8.85 -8.94 -1.77
N SER A 251 -9.71 -9.88 -2.20
CA SER A 251 -10.92 -9.58 -2.97
C SER A 251 -12.05 -10.51 -2.57
N GLY A 252 -13.28 -9.99 -2.57
CA GLY A 252 -14.49 -10.75 -2.26
C GLY A 252 -15.71 -10.16 -2.96
N GLN A 253 -16.77 -10.96 -3.08
CA GLN A 253 -18.07 -10.48 -3.56
C GLN A 253 -18.63 -9.45 -2.58
N ALA A 254 -19.41 -8.49 -3.09
CA ALA A 254 -20.12 -7.56 -2.24
C ALA A 254 -21.20 -8.28 -1.41
N LEU A 255 -21.69 -7.59 -0.38
CA LEU A 255 -22.72 -8.14 0.50
C LEU A 255 -24.02 -8.44 -0.26
N PRO A 256 -24.74 -9.49 0.14
CA PRO A 256 -26.10 -9.73 -0.34
C PRO A 256 -27.08 -8.68 0.23
N GLU A 257 -28.38 -8.96 0.17
CA GLU A 257 -29.38 -8.19 0.92
C GLU A 257 -29.11 -8.27 2.43
N TYR A 258 -29.57 -7.26 3.17
CA TYR A 258 -29.35 -7.14 4.60
C TYR A 258 -29.87 -8.35 5.39
N ASP A 259 -29.03 -8.82 6.32
CA ASP A 259 -29.36 -9.89 7.27
C ASP A 259 -28.89 -9.50 8.67
N ALA A 260 -29.84 -9.33 9.60
CA ALA A 260 -29.58 -8.90 10.96
C ALA A 260 -28.77 -9.92 11.79
N ALA A 261 -28.89 -11.22 11.50
CA ALA A 261 -28.12 -12.25 12.20
C ALA A 261 -26.65 -12.23 11.75
N VAL A 262 -26.41 -12.02 10.45
CA VAL A 262 -25.06 -11.81 9.93
C VAL A 262 -24.46 -10.52 10.49
N GLU A 263 -25.24 -9.43 10.54
CA GLU A 263 -24.78 -8.16 11.13
C GLU A 263 -24.36 -8.33 12.59
N GLN A 264 -25.19 -9.00 13.40
CA GLN A 264 -24.84 -9.28 14.79
C GLN A 264 -23.55 -10.12 14.92
N GLN A 265 -23.39 -11.16 14.10
CA GLN A 265 -22.20 -12.01 14.11
C GLN A 265 -20.93 -11.22 13.75
N MET A 266 -21.00 -10.37 12.72
CA MET A 266 -19.86 -9.57 12.27
C MET A 266 -19.53 -8.46 13.27
N ASN A 267 -20.53 -7.84 13.89
CA ASN A 267 -20.36 -6.90 15.00
C ASN A 267 -19.64 -7.55 16.20
N ASP A 268 -19.99 -8.79 16.56
CA ASP A 268 -19.30 -9.55 17.62
C ASP A 268 -17.85 -9.85 17.25
N LEU A 269 -17.60 -10.25 16.01
CA LEU A 269 -16.25 -10.46 15.50
C LEU A 269 -15.43 -9.17 15.53
N GLN A 270 -15.98 -8.05 15.06
CA GLN A 270 -15.30 -6.76 15.09
C GLN A 270 -14.97 -6.32 16.53
N ARG A 271 -15.92 -6.47 17.47
CA ARG A 271 -15.68 -6.21 18.91
C ARG A 271 -14.52 -7.03 19.46
N SER A 272 -14.39 -8.29 19.02
CA SER A 272 -13.33 -9.18 19.49
C SER A 272 -11.91 -8.68 19.15
N PHE A 273 -11.77 -7.80 18.15
CA PHE A 273 -10.47 -7.22 17.80
C PHE A 273 -10.00 -6.14 18.80
N GLY A 274 -10.89 -5.64 19.67
CA GLY A 274 -10.55 -4.68 20.72
C GLY A 274 -10.15 -3.29 20.20
N ASP A 275 -10.46 -2.98 18.94
CA ASP A 275 -10.20 -1.67 18.36
C ASP A 275 -11.24 -0.64 18.83
N ARG A 276 -10.79 0.55 19.22
CA ARG A 276 -11.67 1.60 19.77
C ARG A 276 -12.14 2.61 18.71
N LEU A 277 -11.54 2.58 17.53
CA LEU A 277 -11.79 3.52 16.45
C LEU A 277 -12.82 2.95 15.46
N CYS A 278 -12.81 1.63 15.26
CA CYS A 278 -13.87 0.95 14.55
C CYS A 278 -15.12 0.86 15.41
N ARG A 279 -16.10 1.68 15.03
CA ARG A 279 -17.42 1.70 15.62
C ARG A 279 -18.41 1.17 14.62
N HIS A 280 -19.14 0.16 15.05
CA HIS A 280 -20.40 -0.29 14.49
C HIS A 280 -21.53 0.17 15.43
N ASN A 281 -22.76 -0.29 15.19
CA ASN A 281 -24.00 0.15 15.84
C ASN A 281 -23.88 0.33 17.35
#